data_AF-A0AAW7ALB7-F1
#
_entry.id   AF-A0AAW7ALB7-F1
#
_cell.length_a   1.000
_cell.length_b   1.000
_cell.length_c   1.000
_cell.angle_alpha   90.00
_cell.angle_beta   90.00
_cell.angle_gamma   90.00
#
_symmetry.space_group_name_H-M   'P 1'
#
loop_
_entity.id
_entity.type
_entity.pdbx_description
1 polymer ?
#
loop_
_entity_poly.entity_id
_entity_poly.type
_entity_poly.pdbx_seq_one_letter_code
_entity_poly.pdbx_strand_id
1 'polypeptide(L)'
;MTSLLLQLCLMLGQLLTLALLAPFLTDLETMIGGLMAGRHGPLPGWRWRQLRMGWGQSRAIPALTWFGLCAVLLASMGIPLATTQIPFHFLSEPLVCGVLLILSCATVWTQALTLAPTRMTELRLKRSLGAVGQDLLFLVPLLALAGTLITVGLPGSATITGLLQQRVLQPSPALLGGLVFIATALLLVLNRRFLSQAWHEELIAGTEGRHRSLLRYRHDLTALCWYLLIADLIWPDAIAANNATTGHLALLWFVAAPVRLGVLVILVASWRALRPLPSSRLALVLSGGAILLVLAGRLTS
;
A
#
# COMPACT_ATOMS: atom_id res chain seq x y z
N MET A 1 1.88 -29.73 15.67
CA MET A 1 0.51 -29.15 15.63
C MET A 1 0.41 -27.80 16.34
N THR A 2 1.41 -27.38 17.12
CA THR A 2 1.49 -26.05 17.77
C THR A 2 1.86 -24.88 16.83
N SER A 3 2.18 -25.15 15.55
CA SER A 3 2.64 -24.14 14.59
C SER A 3 1.52 -23.36 13.90
N LEU A 4 0.39 -23.99 13.56
CA LEU A 4 -0.68 -23.33 12.80
C LEU A 4 -1.47 -22.34 13.65
N LEU A 5 -1.79 -22.69 14.90
CA LEU A 5 -2.44 -21.78 15.85
C LEU A 5 -1.60 -20.52 16.09
N LEU A 6 -0.29 -20.67 16.27
CA LEU A 6 0.63 -19.55 16.43
C LEU A 6 0.65 -18.65 15.19
N GLN A 7 0.71 -19.23 13.98
CA GLN A 7 0.66 -18.49 12.72
C GLN A 7 -0.65 -17.71 12.56
N LEU A 8 -1.80 -18.30 12.93
CA LEU A 8 -3.10 -17.61 12.92
C LEU A 8 -3.14 -16.48 13.96
N CYS A 9 -2.59 -16.68 15.16
CA CYS A 9 -2.49 -15.62 16.17
C CYS A 9 -1.60 -14.46 15.71
N LEU A 10 -0.44 -14.75 15.11
CA LEU A 10 0.44 -13.73 14.55
C LEU A 10 -0.24 -12.96 13.41
N MET A 11 -0.95 -13.66 12.53
CA MET A 11 -1.72 -13.06 11.46
C MET A 11 -2.84 -12.15 12.00
N LEU A 12 -3.61 -12.59 12.99
CA LEU A 12 -4.63 -11.77 13.64
C LEU A 12 -4.03 -10.54 14.31
N GLY A 13 -2.93 -10.71 15.05
CA GLY A 13 -2.17 -9.59 15.61
C GLY A 13 -1.78 -8.59 14.52
N GLN A 14 -1.39 -9.08 13.34
CA GLN A 14 -0.90 -8.23 12.26
C GLN A 14 -2.05 -7.41 11.73
N LEU A 15 -3.15 -8.07 11.38
CA LEU A 15 -4.36 -7.40 10.91
C LEU A 15 -4.86 -6.35 11.91
N LEU A 16 -4.80 -6.64 13.22
CA LEU A 16 -5.17 -5.69 14.26
C LEU A 16 -4.21 -4.50 14.33
N THR A 17 -2.90 -4.72 14.29
CA THR A 17 -1.93 -3.62 14.29
C THR A 17 -2.05 -2.76 13.04
N LEU A 18 -2.24 -3.37 11.87
CA LEU A 18 -2.49 -2.65 10.62
C LEU A 18 -3.78 -1.83 10.71
N ALA A 19 -4.87 -2.44 11.19
CA ALA A 19 -6.15 -1.79 11.42
C ALA A 19 -6.04 -0.55 12.33
N LEU A 20 -5.24 -0.66 13.38
CA LEU A 20 -5.02 0.43 14.33
C LEU A 20 -4.10 1.52 13.79
N LEU A 21 -3.06 1.13 13.06
CA LEU A 21 -2.02 2.03 12.54
C LEU A 21 -2.48 2.85 11.34
N ALA A 22 -3.32 2.30 10.47
CA ALA A 22 -3.69 2.93 9.19
C ALA A 22 -4.18 4.38 9.34
N PRO A 23 -5.16 4.69 10.23
CA PRO A 23 -5.67 6.05 10.37
C PRO A 23 -4.63 7.04 10.93
N PHE A 24 -3.67 6.57 11.73
CA PHE A 24 -2.59 7.41 12.25
C PHE A 24 -1.60 7.79 11.15
N LEU A 25 -1.30 6.89 10.22
CA LEU A 25 -0.43 7.21 9.08
C LEU A 25 -1.08 8.22 8.15
N THR A 26 -2.40 8.15 7.93
CA THR A 26 -3.09 9.17 7.12
C THR A 26 -3.09 10.54 7.81
N ASP A 27 -3.25 10.59 9.14
CA ASP A 27 -3.10 11.82 9.93
C ASP A 27 -1.65 12.37 9.82
N LEU A 28 -0.64 11.51 9.89
CA LEU A 28 0.77 11.91 9.72
C LEU A 28 1.02 12.50 8.32
N GLU A 29 0.52 11.84 7.28
CA GLU A 29 0.67 12.27 5.89
C GLU A 29 0.05 13.66 5.66
N THR A 30 -1.18 13.86 6.14
CA THR A 30 -1.87 15.15 6.03
C THR A 30 -1.24 16.22 6.89
N MET A 31 -0.68 15.86 8.05
CA MET A 31 0.05 16.79 8.91
C MET A 31 1.29 17.33 8.19
N ILE A 32 2.10 16.45 7.61
CA ILE A 32 3.33 16.83 6.91
C ILE A 32 2.99 17.61 5.64
N GLY A 33 1.99 17.16 4.87
CA GLY A 33 1.53 17.89 3.69
C GLY A 33 1.03 19.31 4.04
N GLY A 34 0.34 19.46 5.17
CA GLY A 34 -0.08 20.76 5.71
C GLY A 34 1.12 21.64 6.07
N LEU A 35 2.06 21.10 6.86
CA LEU A 35 3.27 21.81 7.30
C LEU A 35 4.09 22.31 6.09
N MET A 36 4.30 21.46 5.08
CA MET A 36 5.02 21.81 3.86
C MET A 36 4.29 22.87 3.01
N ALA A 37 2.96 22.96 3.15
CA ALA A 37 2.13 23.98 2.50
C ALA A 37 1.96 25.25 3.37
N GLY A 38 2.64 25.36 4.52
CA GLY A 38 2.50 26.48 5.45
C GLY A 38 1.16 26.52 6.19
N ARG A 39 0.44 25.39 6.29
CA ARG A 39 -0.85 25.26 6.99
C ARG A 39 -0.71 24.35 8.20
N HIS A 40 -1.54 24.55 9.21
CA HIS A 40 -1.63 23.59 10.32
C HIS A 40 -2.30 22.30 9.86
N GLY A 41 -1.63 21.18 10.12
CA GLY A 41 -2.13 19.84 9.90
C GLY A 41 -3.06 19.35 11.02
N PRO A 42 -3.85 18.29 10.78
CA PRO A 42 -4.61 17.64 11.84
C PRO A 42 -3.67 17.02 12.88
N LEU A 43 -4.13 16.99 14.14
CA LEU A 43 -3.42 16.30 15.22
C LEU A 43 -3.54 14.77 15.04
N PRO A 44 -2.55 13.99 15.48
CA PRO A 44 -2.63 12.54 15.45
C PRO A 44 -3.85 12.03 16.23
N GLY A 45 -4.62 11.13 15.60
CA GLY A 45 -5.87 10.59 16.16
C GLY A 45 -7.12 11.40 15.80
N TRP A 46 -6.98 12.46 15.00
CA TRP A 46 -8.11 13.18 14.43
C TRP A 46 -8.94 12.28 13.52
N ARG A 47 -8.29 11.47 12.66
CA ARG A 47 -8.98 10.50 11.80
C ARG A 47 -9.85 9.54 12.61
N TRP A 48 -9.33 9.04 13.74
CA TRP A 48 -10.09 8.19 14.67
C TRP A 48 -11.32 8.87 15.25
N ARG A 49 -11.27 10.18 15.54
CA ARG A 49 -12.45 10.94 15.97
C ARG A 49 -13.48 11.02 14.86
N GLN A 50 -13.06 11.30 13.62
CA GLN A 50 -13.95 11.35 12.47
C GLN A 50 -14.65 10.01 12.21
N LEU A 51 -13.89 8.91 12.28
CA LEU A 51 -14.43 7.58 12.10
C LEU A 51 -15.49 7.31 13.17
N ARG A 52 -15.17 7.51 14.46
CA ARG A 52 -16.12 7.31 15.56
C ARG A 52 -17.39 8.15 15.41
N MET A 53 -17.26 9.43 15.05
CA MET A 53 -18.41 10.31 14.81
C MET A 53 -19.31 9.82 13.67
N GLY A 54 -18.72 9.36 12.56
CA GLY A 54 -19.49 8.81 11.44
C GLY A 54 -20.21 7.52 11.79
N TRP A 55 -19.59 6.65 12.60
CA TRP A 55 -20.20 5.42 13.10
C TRP A 55 -21.38 5.66 14.06
N GLY A 56 -21.45 6.81 14.72
CA GLY A 56 -22.60 7.20 15.54
C GLY A 56 -23.87 7.52 14.75
N GLN A 57 -23.79 7.62 13.42
CA GLN A 57 -24.94 7.90 12.56
C GLN A 57 -25.51 6.60 11.97
N SER A 58 -26.76 6.27 12.30
CA SER A 58 -27.46 5.06 11.87
C SER A 58 -27.93 5.10 10.41
N ARG A 59 -26.98 5.10 9.46
CA ARG A 59 -27.27 4.90 8.03
C ARG A 59 -26.76 3.56 7.54
N ALA A 60 -27.49 2.97 6.58
CA ALA A 60 -27.12 1.71 5.96
C ALA A 60 -25.82 1.83 5.16
N ILE A 61 -25.04 0.76 5.12
CA ILE A 61 -23.82 0.67 4.33
C ILE A 61 -24.12 -0.19 3.09
N PRO A 62 -23.83 0.29 1.87
CA PRO A 62 -23.98 -0.52 0.65
C PRO A 62 -23.07 -1.76 0.66
N ALA A 63 -23.58 -2.88 0.14
CA ALA A 63 -22.82 -4.15 0.03
C ALA A 63 -21.49 -3.99 -0.72
N LEU A 64 -21.48 -3.16 -1.76
CA LEU A 64 -20.28 -2.86 -2.56
C LEU A 64 -19.13 -2.27 -1.72
N THR A 65 -19.43 -1.53 -0.65
CA THR A 65 -18.42 -1.00 0.27
C THR A 65 -17.74 -2.12 1.08
N TRP A 66 -18.52 -3.11 1.48
CA TRP A 66 -18.03 -4.29 2.19
C TRP A 66 -17.13 -5.15 1.29
N PHE A 67 -17.50 -5.33 0.02
CA PHE A 67 -16.61 -5.99 -0.96
C PHE A 67 -15.25 -5.30 -1.08
N GLY A 68 -15.24 -3.97 -1.12
CA GLY A 68 -13.99 -3.20 -1.12
C GLY A 68 -13.16 -3.43 0.14
N LEU A 69 -13.81 -3.47 1.31
CA LEU A 69 -13.12 -3.77 2.58
C LEU A 69 -12.55 -5.19 2.59
N CYS A 70 -13.32 -6.20 2.18
CA CYS A 70 -12.87 -7.57 2.08
C CYS A 70 -11.65 -7.71 1.16
N ALA A 71 -11.62 -6.99 0.04
CA ALA A 71 -10.47 -7.00 -0.87
C ALA A 71 -9.19 -6.46 -0.21
N VAL A 72 -9.26 -5.36 0.55
CA VAL A 72 -8.10 -4.84 1.30
C VAL A 72 -7.69 -5.78 2.42
N LEU A 73 -8.64 -6.36 3.14
CA LEU A 73 -8.35 -7.31 4.19
C LEU A 73 -7.61 -8.52 3.62
N LEU A 74 -8.07 -9.09 2.50
CA LEU A 74 -7.36 -10.16 1.80
C LEU A 74 -5.95 -9.74 1.36
N ALA A 75 -5.76 -8.52 0.85
CA ALA A 75 -4.43 -8.03 0.51
C ALA A 75 -3.51 -7.92 1.75
N SER A 76 -4.05 -7.40 2.87
CA SER A 76 -3.31 -7.24 4.13
C SER A 76 -2.93 -8.57 4.79
N MET A 77 -3.63 -9.66 4.44
CA MET A 77 -3.28 -11.02 4.85
C MET A 77 -2.04 -11.55 4.10
N GLY A 78 -1.73 -10.99 2.93
CA GLY A 78 -0.56 -11.40 2.14
C GLY A 78 0.71 -10.62 2.47
N ILE A 79 0.60 -9.34 2.84
CA ILE A 79 1.78 -8.48 3.01
C ILE A 79 2.37 -8.66 4.42
N PRO A 80 3.65 -9.02 4.57
CA PRO A 80 4.26 -9.17 5.89
C PRO A 80 4.54 -7.83 6.57
N LEU A 81 4.06 -7.65 7.81
CA LEU A 81 4.39 -6.46 8.60
C LEU A 81 5.78 -6.55 9.24
N ALA A 82 6.07 -7.69 9.87
CA ALA A 82 7.29 -7.88 10.66
C ALA A 82 7.79 -9.33 10.71
N THR A 83 6.99 -10.30 10.25
CA THR A 83 7.36 -11.71 10.19
C THR A 83 6.90 -12.32 8.86
N THR A 84 7.69 -13.25 8.31
CA THR A 84 7.33 -14.02 7.12
C THR A 84 6.45 -15.24 7.43
N GLN A 85 6.11 -15.50 8.71
CA GLN A 85 5.34 -16.66 9.15
C GLN A 85 3.83 -16.48 8.93
N ILE A 86 3.45 -16.30 7.67
CA ILE A 86 2.07 -16.05 7.27
C ILE A 86 1.55 -17.25 6.47
N PRO A 87 0.35 -17.77 6.77
CA PRO A 87 -0.16 -18.97 6.09
C PRO A 87 -0.41 -18.74 4.59
N PHE A 88 -0.83 -17.54 4.20
CA PHE A 88 -1.21 -17.20 2.82
C PHE A 88 -0.08 -16.52 2.02
N HIS A 89 1.11 -17.11 2.01
CA HIS A 89 2.30 -16.58 1.34
C HIS A 89 2.10 -16.31 -0.17
N PHE A 90 1.24 -17.07 -0.86
CA PHE A 90 0.88 -16.85 -2.26
C PHE A 90 0.20 -15.49 -2.51
N LEU A 91 -0.53 -14.95 -1.52
CA LEU A 91 -1.14 -13.61 -1.62
C LEU A 91 -0.11 -12.48 -1.57
N SER A 92 1.14 -12.79 -1.18
CA SER A 92 2.24 -11.84 -1.15
C SER A 92 2.93 -11.67 -2.51
N GLU A 93 2.44 -12.31 -3.57
CA GLU A 93 2.84 -11.98 -4.93
C GLU A 93 2.47 -10.52 -5.24
N PRO A 94 3.41 -9.67 -5.69
CA PRO A 94 3.16 -8.24 -5.91
C PRO A 94 1.96 -7.95 -6.83
N LEU A 95 1.78 -8.76 -7.88
CA LEU A 95 0.66 -8.62 -8.81
C LEU A 95 -0.68 -8.95 -8.15
N VAL A 96 -0.79 -10.09 -7.47
CA VAL A 96 -2.01 -10.51 -6.78
C VAL A 96 -2.40 -9.49 -5.73
N CYS A 97 -1.44 -9.08 -4.89
CA CYS A 97 -1.66 -8.09 -3.85
C CYS A 97 -2.11 -6.74 -4.45
N GLY A 98 -1.39 -6.25 -5.47
CA GLY A 98 -1.73 -4.98 -6.12
C GLY A 98 -3.09 -5.00 -6.81
N VAL A 99 -3.48 -6.12 -7.44
CA VAL A 99 -4.83 -6.28 -8.03
C VAL A 99 -5.92 -6.23 -6.96
N LEU A 100 -5.73 -6.86 -5.80
CA LEU A 100 -6.68 -6.77 -4.69
C LEU A 100 -6.82 -5.33 -4.16
N LEU A 101 -5.73 -4.58 -4.07
CA LEU A 101 -5.75 -3.16 -3.68
C LEU A 101 -6.42 -2.27 -4.74
N ILE A 102 -6.21 -2.55 -6.03
CA ILE A 102 -6.92 -1.89 -7.14
C ILE A 102 -8.42 -2.21 -7.07
N LEU A 103 -8.79 -3.48 -6.83
CA LEU A 103 -10.18 -3.92 -6.73
C LEU A 103 -10.90 -3.26 -5.55
N SER A 104 -10.22 -3.10 -4.41
CA SER A 104 -10.70 -2.25 -3.33
C SER A 104 -11.06 -0.86 -3.87
N CYS A 105 -10.12 -0.16 -4.52
CA CYS A 105 -10.36 1.19 -5.03
C CYS A 105 -11.51 1.25 -6.04
N ALA A 106 -11.62 0.25 -6.92
CA ALA A 106 -12.64 0.16 -7.95
C ALA A 106 -14.07 0.20 -7.39
N THR A 107 -14.30 -0.39 -6.22
CA THR A 107 -15.62 -0.33 -5.57
C THR A 107 -16.05 1.08 -5.16
N VAL A 108 -15.11 2.02 -4.96
CA VAL A 108 -15.44 3.44 -4.72
C VAL A 108 -15.65 4.20 -6.02
N TRP A 109 -14.89 3.89 -7.06
CA TRP A 109 -15.07 4.54 -8.36
C TRP A 109 -16.45 4.23 -8.93
N THR A 110 -16.90 2.98 -8.81
CA THR A 110 -18.23 2.57 -9.23
C THR A 110 -19.31 3.27 -8.40
N GLN A 111 -19.16 3.34 -7.06
CA GLN A 111 -20.09 4.09 -6.20
C GLN A 111 -20.14 5.59 -6.52
N ALA A 112 -18.99 6.23 -6.74
CA ALA A 112 -18.93 7.65 -7.05
C ALA A 112 -19.62 7.97 -8.39
N LEU A 113 -19.51 7.07 -9.37
CA LEU A 113 -20.21 7.19 -10.65
C LEU A 113 -21.73 6.98 -10.53
N THR A 114 -22.17 6.00 -9.73
CA THR A 114 -23.60 5.70 -9.59
C THR A 114 -24.35 6.73 -8.74
N LEU A 115 -23.66 7.37 -7.79
CA LEU A 115 -24.24 8.35 -6.86
C LEU A 115 -23.98 9.81 -7.30
N ALA A 116 -23.52 10.06 -8.52
CA ALA A 116 -23.23 11.40 -9.00
C ALA A 116 -24.51 12.26 -9.06
N PRO A 117 -24.59 13.39 -8.34
CA PRO A 117 -25.85 14.15 -8.20
C PRO A 117 -26.22 14.92 -9.47
N THR A 118 -25.25 15.23 -10.33
CA THR A 118 -25.47 15.97 -11.58
C THR A 118 -24.67 15.38 -12.74
N ARG A 119 -25.16 15.60 -13.96
CA ARG A 119 -24.43 15.20 -15.19
C ARG A 119 -23.07 15.87 -15.32
N MET A 120 -22.92 17.10 -14.81
CA MET A 120 -21.62 17.81 -14.83
C MET A 120 -20.61 17.15 -13.89
N THR A 121 -21.04 16.76 -12.68
CA THR A 121 -20.20 16.01 -11.74
C THR A 121 -19.82 14.64 -12.29
N GLU A 122 -20.75 13.96 -12.97
CA GLU A 122 -20.51 12.66 -13.61
C GLU A 122 -19.44 12.76 -14.71
N LEU A 123 -19.51 13.77 -15.58
CA LEU A 123 -18.51 13.98 -16.64
C LEU A 123 -17.11 14.31 -16.06
N ARG A 124 -17.04 15.09 -14.98
CA ARG A 124 -15.79 15.37 -14.27
C ARG A 124 -15.21 14.10 -13.65
N LEU A 125 -16.05 13.29 -13.01
CA LEU A 125 -15.66 11.99 -12.46
C LEU A 125 -15.15 11.06 -13.55
N LYS A 126 -15.88 10.92 -14.67
CA LYS A 126 -15.46 10.12 -15.83
C LYS A 126 -14.11 10.56 -16.38
N ARG A 127 -13.86 11.86 -16.52
CA ARG A 127 -12.55 12.38 -16.95
C ARG A 127 -11.45 12.05 -15.94
N SER A 128 -11.73 12.19 -14.64
CA SER A 128 -10.76 11.85 -13.59
C SER A 128 -10.43 10.35 -13.56
N LEU A 129 -11.44 9.50 -13.79
CA LEU A 129 -11.30 8.04 -13.88
C LEU A 129 -10.63 7.59 -15.18
N GLY A 130 -10.82 8.30 -16.29
CA GLY A 130 -10.06 8.06 -17.52
C GLY A 130 -8.55 8.22 -17.29
N ALA A 131 -8.17 9.14 -16.41
CA ALA A 131 -6.78 9.30 -16.03
C ALA A 131 -6.30 8.20 -15.06
N VAL A 132 -7.17 7.67 -14.19
CA VAL A 132 -6.89 6.43 -13.42
C VAL A 132 -6.59 5.27 -14.36
N GLY A 133 -7.31 5.15 -15.48
CA GLY A 133 -7.01 4.17 -16.53
C GLY A 133 -5.56 4.28 -17.04
N GLN A 134 -5.06 5.50 -17.24
CA GLN A 134 -3.65 5.72 -17.61
C GLN A 134 -2.68 5.28 -16.51
N ASP A 135 -2.97 5.57 -15.24
CA ASP A 135 -2.13 5.11 -14.14
C ASP A 135 -2.11 3.57 -14.06
N LEU A 136 -3.25 2.92 -14.29
CA LEU A 136 -3.36 1.46 -14.29
C LEU A 136 -2.54 0.80 -15.40
N LEU A 137 -2.44 1.45 -16.58
CA LEU A 137 -1.59 0.97 -17.68
C LEU A 137 -0.09 0.92 -17.30
N PHE A 138 0.35 1.72 -16.33
CA PHE A 138 1.71 1.62 -15.79
C PHE A 138 1.78 0.76 -14.53
N LEU A 139 0.78 0.86 -13.65
CA LEU A 139 0.77 0.18 -12.36
C LEU A 139 0.77 -1.34 -12.51
N VAL A 140 -0.12 -1.90 -13.34
CA VAL A 140 -0.23 -3.36 -13.49
C VAL A 140 1.05 -3.98 -14.06
N PRO A 141 1.66 -3.44 -15.14
CA PRO A 141 2.95 -3.91 -15.61
C PRO A 141 4.08 -3.75 -14.58
N LEU A 142 4.12 -2.67 -13.80
CA LEU A 142 5.14 -2.49 -12.76
C LEU A 142 5.02 -3.55 -11.65
N LEU A 143 3.80 -3.95 -11.29
CA LEU A 143 3.57 -5.02 -10.30
C LEU A 143 3.98 -6.39 -10.84
N ALA A 144 3.63 -6.69 -12.09
CA ALA A 144 4.10 -7.91 -12.76
C ALA A 144 5.64 -7.91 -12.87
N LEU A 145 6.22 -6.76 -13.23
CA LEU A 145 7.66 -6.58 -13.33
C LEU A 145 8.35 -6.78 -11.98
N ALA A 146 7.77 -6.32 -10.87
CA ALA A 146 8.27 -6.63 -9.53
C ALA A 146 8.35 -8.15 -9.28
N GLY A 147 7.25 -8.88 -9.52
CA GLY A 147 7.22 -10.34 -9.37
C GLY A 147 8.27 -11.04 -10.26
N THR A 148 8.38 -10.62 -11.51
CA THR A 148 9.35 -11.20 -12.47
C THR A 148 10.80 -10.91 -12.09
N LEU A 149 11.15 -9.68 -11.66
CA LEU A 149 12.51 -9.40 -11.20
C LEU A 149 12.87 -10.22 -9.96
N ILE A 150 11.93 -10.42 -9.05
CA ILE A 150 12.14 -11.29 -7.89
C ILE A 150 12.45 -12.72 -8.35
N THR A 151 11.63 -13.28 -9.26
CA THR A 151 11.84 -14.65 -9.76
C THR A 151 13.14 -14.80 -10.55
N VAL A 152 13.46 -13.81 -11.39
CA VAL A 152 14.70 -13.80 -12.18
C VAL A 152 15.91 -13.60 -11.28
N GLY A 153 15.84 -12.76 -10.25
CA GLY A 153 16.95 -12.49 -9.33
C GLY A 153 17.18 -13.61 -8.30
N LEU A 154 16.13 -14.30 -7.88
CA LEU A 154 16.12 -15.37 -6.89
C LEU A 154 15.11 -16.47 -7.31
N PRO A 155 15.56 -17.54 -7.99
CA PRO A 155 14.66 -18.54 -8.56
C PRO A 155 13.92 -19.29 -7.44
N GLY A 156 12.59 -19.36 -7.56
CA GLY A 156 11.71 -19.96 -6.55
C GLY A 156 11.14 -18.99 -5.51
N SER A 157 11.53 -17.70 -5.55
CA SER A 157 11.01 -16.66 -4.63
C SER A 157 9.86 -15.83 -5.20
N ALA A 158 8.95 -16.36 -6.02
CA ALA A 158 7.93 -15.57 -6.76
C ALA A 158 7.03 -14.61 -5.93
N THR A 159 7.13 -14.64 -4.60
CA THR A 159 6.33 -13.88 -3.64
C THR A 159 7.22 -13.00 -2.76
N ILE A 160 6.70 -11.91 -2.18
CA ILE A 160 7.46 -11.05 -1.24
C ILE A 160 7.97 -11.90 -0.05
N THR A 161 7.13 -12.79 0.49
CA THR A 161 7.57 -13.70 1.55
C THR A 161 8.69 -14.63 1.11
N GLY A 162 8.64 -15.12 -0.13
CA GLY A 162 9.68 -15.97 -0.70
C GLY A 162 10.99 -15.21 -0.88
N LEU A 163 10.93 -13.95 -1.33
CA LEU A 163 12.11 -13.08 -1.44
C LEU A 163 12.79 -12.94 -0.09
N LEU A 164 12.02 -12.64 0.96
CA LEU A 164 12.52 -12.42 2.31
C LEU A 164 13.18 -13.68 2.89
N GLN A 165 12.60 -14.85 2.62
CA GLN A 165 13.14 -16.13 3.10
C GLN A 165 14.40 -16.56 2.35
N GLN A 166 14.41 -16.46 1.01
CA GLN A 166 15.55 -16.92 0.19
C GLN A 166 16.75 -15.98 0.26
N ARG A 167 16.52 -14.69 0.52
CA ARG A 167 17.54 -13.66 0.71
C ARG A 167 18.61 -13.99 1.74
N VAL A 168 18.19 -14.61 2.85
CA VAL A 168 19.08 -15.01 3.94
C VAL A 168 20.11 -16.03 3.46
N LEU A 169 19.74 -16.84 2.46
CA LEU A 169 20.57 -17.89 1.90
C LEU A 169 21.40 -17.41 0.71
N GLN A 170 20.88 -16.47 -0.08
CA GLN A 170 21.52 -15.95 -1.28
C GLN A 170 21.39 -14.42 -1.37
N PRO A 171 22.40 -13.66 -0.93
CA PRO A 171 22.38 -12.20 -1.05
C PRO A 171 22.49 -11.77 -2.52
N SER A 172 21.55 -10.97 -3.00
CA SER A 172 21.55 -10.40 -4.36
C SER A 172 21.43 -8.88 -4.31
N PRO A 173 22.55 -8.14 -4.25
CA PRO A 173 22.55 -6.68 -4.15
C PRO A 173 22.01 -6.00 -5.41
N ALA A 174 22.23 -6.60 -6.59
CA ALA A 174 21.67 -6.13 -7.85
C ALA A 174 20.13 -6.22 -7.87
N LEU A 175 19.56 -7.31 -7.35
CA LEU A 175 18.10 -7.41 -7.17
C LEU A 175 17.58 -6.29 -6.28
N LEU A 176 18.30 -5.98 -5.20
CA LEU A 176 17.94 -4.93 -4.25
C LEU A 176 17.83 -3.55 -4.89
N GLY A 177 18.86 -3.18 -5.66
CA GLY A 177 18.86 -1.91 -6.40
C GLY A 177 17.69 -1.86 -7.40
N GLY A 178 17.44 -2.96 -8.11
CA GLY A 178 16.31 -3.06 -9.04
C GLY A 178 14.95 -2.89 -8.36
N LEU A 179 14.75 -3.51 -7.19
CA LEU A 179 13.49 -3.39 -6.43
C LEU A 179 13.26 -1.98 -5.89
N VAL A 180 14.32 -1.27 -5.48
CA VAL A 180 14.21 0.15 -5.08
C VAL A 180 13.77 1.02 -6.27
N PHE A 181 14.28 0.77 -7.47
CA PHE A 181 13.84 1.47 -8.68
C PHE A 181 12.37 1.19 -9.00
N ILE A 182 11.92 -0.07 -8.89
CA ILE A 182 10.49 -0.41 -9.07
C ILE A 182 9.63 0.25 -8.00
N ALA A 183 10.03 0.18 -6.72
CA ALA A 183 9.31 0.79 -5.61
C ALA A 183 9.14 2.30 -5.83
N THR A 184 10.18 2.98 -6.33
CA THR A 184 10.13 4.40 -6.69
C THR A 184 9.18 4.65 -7.86
N ALA A 185 9.18 3.80 -8.89
CA ALA A 185 8.25 3.89 -10.01
C ALA A 185 6.78 3.68 -9.59
N LEU A 186 6.53 2.68 -8.72
CA LEU A 186 5.22 2.42 -8.12
C LEU A 186 4.75 3.63 -7.32
N LEU A 187 5.62 4.19 -6.46
CA LEU A 187 5.33 5.40 -5.71
C LEU A 187 4.91 6.55 -6.63
N LEU A 188 5.66 6.81 -7.71
CA LEU A 188 5.35 7.89 -8.66
C LEU A 188 3.94 7.77 -9.27
N VAL A 189 3.52 6.54 -9.59
CA VAL A 189 2.21 6.26 -10.19
C VAL A 189 1.10 6.35 -9.14
N LEU A 190 1.31 5.77 -7.96
CA LEU A 190 0.33 5.72 -6.87
C LEU A 190 0.08 7.08 -6.21
N ASN A 191 1.10 7.95 -6.18
CA ASN A 191 1.15 9.14 -5.34
C ASN A 191 -0.04 10.10 -5.53
N ARG A 192 -0.49 10.27 -6.77
CA ARG A 192 -1.45 11.32 -7.13
C ARG A 192 -2.90 10.96 -6.85
N ARG A 193 -3.24 9.67 -6.88
CA ARG A 193 -4.63 9.20 -6.82
C ARG A 193 -4.84 8.15 -5.75
N PHE A 194 -4.16 7.01 -5.87
CA PHE A 194 -4.35 5.87 -4.96
C PHE A 194 -3.98 6.20 -3.51
N LEU A 195 -2.91 6.98 -3.30
CA LEU A 195 -2.46 7.40 -1.96
C LEU A 195 -3.00 8.78 -1.54
N SER A 196 -3.74 9.48 -2.41
CA SER A 196 -4.16 10.86 -2.15
C SER A 196 -5.48 10.89 -1.39
N GLN A 197 -5.42 11.29 -0.12
CA GLN A 197 -6.63 11.50 0.68
C GLN A 197 -7.53 12.59 0.09
N ALA A 198 -6.96 13.68 -0.45
CA ALA A 198 -7.74 14.79 -1.00
C ALA A 198 -8.61 14.31 -2.18
N TRP A 199 -8.02 13.53 -3.09
CA TRP A 199 -8.74 12.96 -4.22
C TRP A 199 -9.80 11.94 -3.76
N HIS A 200 -9.49 11.12 -2.76
CA HIS A 200 -10.47 10.18 -2.19
C HIS A 200 -11.65 10.91 -1.53
N GLU A 201 -11.42 12.01 -0.80
CA GLU A 201 -12.50 12.82 -0.21
C GLU A 201 -13.41 13.47 -1.26
N GLU A 202 -12.88 13.84 -2.43
CA GLU A 202 -13.68 14.32 -3.57
C GLU A 202 -14.61 13.22 -4.11
N LEU A 203 -14.14 11.97 -4.21
CA LEU A 203 -14.93 10.85 -4.70
C LEU A 203 -16.09 10.49 -3.77
N ILE A 204 -15.89 10.63 -2.46
CA ILE A 204 -16.87 10.25 -1.44
C ILE A 204 -17.70 11.45 -0.95
N ALA A 205 -17.60 12.60 -1.61
CA ALA A 205 -18.23 13.84 -1.17
C ALA A 205 -19.75 13.72 -0.96
N GLY A 206 -20.43 12.92 -1.78
CA GLY A 206 -21.87 12.64 -1.68
C GLY A 206 -22.27 11.59 -0.63
N THR A 207 -21.32 11.01 0.09
CA THR A 207 -21.58 10.03 1.16
C THR A 207 -21.53 10.67 2.53
N GLU A 208 -22.35 10.18 3.45
CA GLU A 208 -22.48 10.72 4.81
C GLU A 208 -22.48 9.59 5.86
N GLY A 209 -22.28 9.97 7.12
CA GLY A 209 -22.37 9.08 8.28
C GLY A 209 -21.48 7.85 8.21
N ARG A 210 -22.08 6.70 8.56
CA ARG A 210 -21.37 5.42 8.69
C ARG A 210 -20.75 4.98 7.37
N HIS A 211 -21.43 5.18 6.24
CA HIS A 211 -20.90 4.84 4.91
C HIS A 211 -19.63 5.62 4.59
N ARG A 212 -19.63 6.95 4.78
CA ARG A 212 -18.43 7.79 4.57
C ARG A 212 -17.28 7.36 5.49
N SER A 213 -17.56 7.06 6.75
CA SER A 213 -16.54 6.60 7.70
C SER A 213 -15.89 5.28 7.26
N LEU A 214 -16.68 4.32 6.77
CA LEU A 214 -16.14 3.06 6.28
C LEU A 214 -15.28 3.25 5.02
N LEU A 215 -15.69 4.15 4.12
CA LEU A 215 -14.92 4.49 2.93
C LEU A 215 -13.58 5.15 3.26
N ARG A 216 -13.54 6.01 4.27
CA ARG A 216 -12.31 6.61 4.81
C ARG A 216 -11.40 5.54 5.39
N TYR A 217 -11.92 4.71 6.29
CA TYR A 217 -11.16 3.65 6.94
C TYR A 217 -10.57 2.65 5.93
N ARG A 218 -11.36 2.26 4.93
CA ARG A 218 -10.90 1.38 3.85
C ARG A 218 -9.79 2.04 3.03
N HIS A 219 -9.89 3.33 2.72
CA HIS A 219 -8.81 4.04 2.03
C HIS A 219 -7.54 4.09 2.89
N ASP A 220 -7.67 4.38 4.18
CA ASP A 220 -6.55 4.38 5.12
C ASP A 220 -5.85 3.02 5.12
N LEU A 221 -6.60 1.90 5.18
CA LEU A 221 -6.05 0.54 5.07
C LEU A 221 -5.42 0.25 3.70
N THR A 222 -6.04 0.70 2.61
CA THR A 222 -5.51 0.48 1.26
C THR A 222 -4.17 1.22 1.09
N ALA A 223 -4.09 2.47 1.56
CA ALA A 223 -2.87 3.27 1.53
C ALA A 223 -1.77 2.63 2.38
N LEU A 224 -2.10 2.17 3.60
CA LEU A 224 -1.17 1.41 4.45
C LEU A 224 -0.63 0.15 3.74
N CYS A 225 -1.47 -0.64 3.08
CA CYS A 225 -1.03 -1.83 2.35
C CYS A 225 -0.13 -1.47 1.16
N TRP A 226 -0.41 -0.38 0.44
CA TRP A 226 0.50 0.11 -0.59
C TRP A 226 1.84 0.54 -0.01
N TYR A 227 1.84 1.27 1.12
CA TYR A 227 3.06 1.67 1.81
C TYR A 227 3.87 0.46 2.29
N LEU A 228 3.22 -0.59 2.79
CA LEU A 228 3.90 -1.81 3.20
C LEU A 228 4.53 -2.55 2.01
N LEU A 229 3.77 -2.76 0.93
CA LEU A 229 4.29 -3.39 -0.28
C LEU A 229 5.52 -2.65 -0.80
N ILE A 230 5.49 -1.32 -0.80
CA ILE A 230 6.62 -0.48 -1.22
C ILE A 230 7.78 -0.55 -0.22
N ALA A 231 7.50 -0.51 1.09
CA ALA A 231 8.51 -0.62 2.13
C ALA A 231 9.23 -1.98 2.08
N ASP A 232 8.52 -3.06 1.78
CA ASP A 232 9.07 -4.41 1.67
C ASP A 232 9.98 -4.56 0.43
N LEU A 233 9.71 -3.80 -0.64
CA LEU A 233 10.59 -3.73 -1.81
C LEU A 233 11.86 -2.90 -1.56
N ILE A 234 11.77 -1.83 -0.76
CA ILE A 234 12.90 -0.93 -0.46
C ILE A 234 13.81 -1.53 0.63
N TRP A 235 13.22 -2.02 1.72
CA TRP A 235 13.91 -2.52 2.90
C TRP A 235 13.44 -3.94 3.27
N PRO A 236 13.73 -4.95 2.43
CA PRO A 236 13.37 -6.33 2.74
C PRO A 236 14.05 -6.84 4.02
N ASP A 237 15.24 -6.33 4.35
CA ASP A 237 16.02 -6.79 5.51
C ASP A 237 15.42 -6.34 6.87
N ALA A 238 14.37 -5.51 6.86
CA ALA A 238 13.69 -5.02 8.05
C ALA A 238 12.60 -5.97 8.59
N ILE A 239 12.54 -7.21 8.10
CA ILE A 239 11.54 -8.22 8.47
C ILE A 239 12.25 -9.46 9.01
N ALA A 240 11.73 -10.03 10.10
CA ALA A 240 12.25 -11.27 10.64
C ALA A 240 11.98 -12.43 9.68
N ALA A 241 13.06 -13.07 9.22
CA ALA A 241 13.02 -14.42 8.69
C ALA A 241 12.88 -15.45 9.83
N ASN A 242 12.68 -16.73 9.47
CA ASN A 242 12.48 -17.82 10.42
C ASN A 242 13.55 -17.82 11.54
N ASN A 243 13.13 -18.12 12.78
CA ASN A 243 13.94 -18.23 14.01
C ASN A 243 14.26 -16.92 14.77
N ALA A 244 13.48 -15.85 14.58
CA ALA A 244 13.59 -14.66 15.44
C ALA A 244 13.15 -14.93 16.89
N THR A 245 13.93 -14.41 17.86
CA THR A 245 13.54 -14.44 19.27
C THR A 245 12.29 -13.57 19.51
N THR A 246 11.53 -13.87 20.56
CA THR A 246 10.32 -13.10 20.92
C THR A 246 10.61 -11.61 21.13
N GLY A 247 11.75 -11.29 21.76
CA GLY A 247 12.21 -9.91 21.93
C GLY A 247 12.53 -9.21 20.61
N HIS A 248 13.16 -9.90 19.66
CA HIS A 248 13.44 -9.34 18.33
C HIS A 248 12.15 -9.11 17.54
N LEU A 249 11.20 -10.05 17.59
CA LEU A 249 9.88 -9.87 16.98
C LEU A 249 9.15 -8.66 17.58
N ALA A 250 9.16 -8.50 18.91
CA ALA A 250 8.55 -7.34 19.55
C ALA A 250 9.17 -6.01 19.06
N LEU A 251 10.50 -5.93 18.96
CA LEU A 251 11.18 -4.76 18.41
C LEU A 251 10.76 -4.46 16.97
N LEU A 252 10.65 -5.47 16.12
CA LEU A 252 10.23 -5.28 14.74
C LEU A 252 8.79 -4.78 14.64
N TRP A 253 7.89 -5.35 15.44
CA TRP A 253 6.47 -4.99 15.45
C TRP A 253 6.19 -3.60 16.00
N PHE A 254 6.81 -3.24 17.11
CA PHE A 254 6.50 -2.00 17.83
C PHE A 254 7.38 -0.81 17.42
N VAL A 255 8.58 -1.07 16.88
CA VAL A 255 9.54 -0.01 16.57
C VAL A 255 9.86 0.00 15.08
N ALA A 256 10.42 -1.07 14.54
CA ALA A 256 10.94 -1.04 13.16
C ALA A 256 9.82 -0.83 12.12
N ALA A 257 8.71 -1.57 12.25
CA ALA A 257 7.60 -1.50 11.30
C ALA A 257 6.87 -0.14 11.33
N PRO A 258 6.54 0.46 12.49
CA PRO A 258 5.98 1.81 12.53
C PRO A 258 6.97 2.87 12.02
N VAL A 259 8.26 2.77 12.38
CA VAL A 259 9.29 3.74 11.95
C VAL A 259 9.49 3.70 10.45
N ARG A 260 9.64 2.51 9.83
CA ARG A 260 9.82 2.38 8.37
C ARG A 260 8.62 2.95 7.61
N LEU A 261 7.40 2.70 8.09
CA LEU A 261 6.19 3.24 7.49
C LEU A 261 6.10 4.75 7.68
N GLY A 262 6.43 5.27 8.87
CA GLY A 262 6.48 6.71 9.13
C GLY A 262 7.47 7.43 8.21
N VAL A 263 8.68 6.89 8.06
CA VAL A 263 9.69 7.42 7.13
C VAL A 263 9.19 7.44 5.69
N LEU A 264 8.56 6.35 5.24
CA LEU A 264 8.01 6.27 3.89
C LEU A 264 6.89 7.30 3.68
N VAL A 265 5.98 7.46 4.65
CA VAL A 265 4.90 8.45 4.60
C VAL A 265 5.47 9.88 4.58
N ILE A 266 6.48 10.18 5.40
CA ILE A 266 7.17 11.48 5.39
C ILE A 266 7.77 11.76 4.01
N LEU A 267 8.48 10.78 3.45
CA LEU A 267 9.10 10.89 2.14
C LEU A 267 8.06 11.14 1.06
N VAL A 268 6.95 10.40 1.08
CA VAL A 268 5.87 10.53 0.09
C VAL A 268 5.16 11.87 0.21
N ALA A 269 4.83 12.32 1.42
CA ALA A 269 4.23 13.63 1.67
C ALA A 269 5.16 14.77 1.20
N SER A 270 6.45 14.69 1.53
CA SER A 270 7.46 15.66 1.10
C SER A 270 7.63 15.66 -0.42
N TRP A 271 7.65 14.47 -1.04
CA TRP A 271 7.73 14.31 -2.49
C TRP A 271 6.54 14.96 -3.21
N ARG A 272 5.32 14.82 -2.68
CA ARG A 272 4.13 15.49 -3.24
C ARG A 272 4.26 17.00 -3.17
N ALA A 273 4.80 17.54 -2.08
CA ALA A 273 4.99 18.98 -1.90
C ALA A 273 5.97 19.57 -2.93
N LEU A 274 7.00 18.81 -3.31
CA LEU A 274 8.05 19.24 -4.25
C LEU A 274 7.60 19.28 -5.74
N ARG A 275 6.31 19.07 -6.06
CA ARG A 275 5.71 19.11 -7.41
C ARG A 275 6.48 18.26 -8.44
N PRO A 276 6.25 16.94 -8.49
CA PRO A 276 7.05 16.07 -9.34
C PRO A 276 6.83 16.33 -10.84
N LEU A 277 7.95 16.26 -11.57
CA LEU A 277 8.12 16.03 -13.01
C LEU A 277 7.13 14.98 -13.58
N PRO A 278 6.92 14.89 -14.91
CA PRO A 278 5.95 13.95 -15.50
C PRO A 278 6.21 12.50 -15.06
N SER A 279 5.30 11.97 -14.23
CA SER A 279 5.45 10.71 -13.50
C SER A 279 5.63 9.49 -14.41
N SER A 280 4.98 9.49 -15.58
CA SER A 280 5.03 8.36 -16.52
C SER A 280 6.41 8.16 -17.17
N ARG A 281 7.09 9.25 -17.56
CA ARG A 281 8.42 9.17 -18.18
C ARG A 281 9.47 8.69 -17.17
N LEU A 282 9.41 9.22 -15.94
CA LEU A 282 10.31 8.77 -14.87
C LEU A 282 10.05 7.32 -14.47
N ALA A 283 8.79 6.90 -14.34
CA ALA A 283 8.46 5.51 -14.05
C ALA A 283 9.03 4.54 -15.10
N LEU A 284 8.94 4.91 -16.39
CA LEU A 284 9.54 4.13 -17.47
C LEU A 284 11.06 4.05 -17.36
N VAL A 285 11.74 5.18 -17.15
CA VAL A 285 13.21 5.21 -16.99
C VAL A 285 13.66 4.36 -15.80
N LEU A 286 12.96 4.47 -14.67
CA LEU A 286 13.26 3.69 -13.47
C LEU A 286 13.03 2.18 -13.71
N SER A 287 11.95 1.81 -14.41
CA SER A 287 11.70 0.40 -14.78
C SER A 287 12.79 -0.16 -15.71
N GLY A 288 13.25 0.62 -16.70
CA GLY A 288 14.35 0.23 -17.57
C GLY A 288 15.67 0.06 -16.80
N GLY A 289 15.97 1.01 -15.90
CA GLY A 289 17.11 0.92 -14.99
C GLY A 289 17.05 -0.31 -14.08
N ALA A 290 15.88 -0.66 -13.57
CA ALA A 290 15.67 -1.86 -12.75
C ALA A 290 16.00 -3.13 -13.53
N ILE A 291 15.46 -3.27 -14.74
CA ILE A 291 15.72 -4.45 -15.59
C ILE A 291 17.23 -4.56 -15.88
N LEU A 292 17.86 -3.47 -16.32
CA LEU A 292 19.28 -3.47 -16.66
C LEU A 292 20.16 -3.85 -15.46
N LEU A 293 19.83 -3.34 -14.27
CA LEU A 293 20.63 -3.59 -13.08
C LEU A 293 20.50 -5.05 -12.61
N VAL A 294 19.29 -5.62 -12.65
CA VAL A 294 19.09 -7.04 -12.30
C VAL A 294 19.73 -7.98 -13.33
N LEU A 295 19.60 -7.68 -14.62
CA LEU A 295 20.24 -8.46 -15.68
C LEU A 295 21.78 -8.37 -15.59
N ALA A 296 22.33 -7.18 -15.37
CA ALA A 296 23.77 -7.00 -15.18
C ALA A 296 24.29 -7.83 -14.00
N GLY A 297 23.58 -7.81 -12.87
CA GLY A 297 23.94 -8.61 -11.70
C GLY A 297 23.95 -10.12 -11.97
N ARG A 298 23.02 -10.61 -12.81
CA ARG A 298 22.97 -12.01 -13.23
C ARG A 298 24.08 -12.42 -14.19
N LEU A 299 24.52 -11.50 -15.05
CA LEU A 299 25.63 -11.76 -15.97
C LEU A 299 26.99 -11.78 -15.26
N THR A 300 27.09 -11.14 -14.09
CA THR A 300 28.33 -11.07 -13.30
C THR A 300 28.46 -12.16 -12.23
N SER A 301 27.40 -12.93 -11.96
CA SER A 301 27.32 -13.98 -10.93
C SER A 301 27.38 -15.38 -11.52
#